data_AF-A0A1X0SVG1-F1
#
_entry.id   AF-A0A1X0SVG1-F1
#
_cell.length_a   1.000
_cell.length_b   1.000
_cell.length_c   1.000
_cell.angle_alpha   90.00
_cell.angle_beta   90.00
_cell.angle_gamma   90.00
#
_symmetry.space_group_name_H-M   'P 1'
#
loop_
_entity.id
_entity.type
_entity.pdbx_description
1 polymer ?
#
loop_
_entity_poly.entity_id
_entity_poly.type
_entity_poly.pdbx_seq_one_letter_code
_entity_poly.pdbx_strand_id
1 'polypeptide(L)'
;MSWVFDLLGAHVTDADDSVVLRRKAIAISAGGAAGAEAYLTVCRELGEAAADPAALIDALRRREETGVVYRLGFLVTWCAAVVRADFESRRDAVAARSLLAARADADYGPIATAFGADVLEWIVSLVGTAILQISALAADKSPVVRVETNLSLPASVIAWELYGDPTRGAELVRRNRVSTAMLMPVSIEALSS
;
A
#
# COMPACT_ATOMS: atom_id res chain seq x y z
N MET A 1 0.38 -20.54 -5.43
CA MET A 1 0.42 -19.88 -6.76
C MET A 1 -0.89 -19.18 -7.10
N SER A 2 -2.05 -19.58 -6.55
CA SER A 2 -3.35 -18.91 -6.81
C SER A 2 -3.31 -17.40 -6.54
N TRP A 3 -2.71 -16.97 -5.42
CA TRP A 3 -2.86 -15.58 -4.95
C TRP A 3 -2.41 -14.52 -5.97
N VAL A 4 -1.29 -14.73 -6.67
CA VAL A 4 -0.74 -13.73 -7.61
C VAL A 4 -1.71 -13.54 -8.77
N PHE A 5 -2.19 -14.63 -9.34
CA PHE A 5 -3.11 -14.58 -10.48
C PHE A 5 -4.51 -14.11 -10.07
N ASP A 6 -4.95 -14.40 -8.84
CA ASP A 6 -6.17 -13.84 -8.26
C ASP A 6 -6.08 -12.31 -8.16
N LEU A 7 -4.93 -11.78 -7.68
CA LEU A 7 -4.73 -10.33 -7.56
C LEU A 7 -4.52 -9.65 -8.92
N LEU A 8 -3.86 -10.31 -9.86
CA LEU A 8 -3.72 -9.79 -11.23
C LEU A 8 -5.08 -9.49 -11.85
N GLY A 9 -6.03 -10.43 -11.79
CA GLY A 9 -7.37 -10.21 -12.35
C GLY A 9 -8.20 -9.14 -11.63
N ALA A 10 -7.89 -8.85 -10.36
CA ALA A 10 -8.62 -7.87 -9.56
C ALA A 10 -8.03 -6.46 -9.62
N HIS A 11 -6.72 -6.33 -9.83
CA HIS A 11 -6.01 -5.05 -9.68
C HIS A 11 -5.33 -4.55 -10.96
N VAL A 12 -5.10 -5.40 -11.96
CA VAL A 12 -4.56 -4.99 -13.26
C VAL A 12 -5.71 -4.86 -14.24
N THR A 13 -5.93 -3.63 -14.72
CA THR A 13 -7.04 -3.31 -15.64
C THR A 13 -6.62 -3.36 -17.11
N ASP A 14 -5.33 -3.21 -17.41
CA ASP A 14 -4.80 -3.33 -18.77
C ASP A 14 -4.81 -4.81 -19.21
N ALA A 15 -5.46 -5.06 -20.35
CA ALA A 15 -5.60 -6.38 -20.92
C ALA A 15 -4.26 -6.93 -21.45
N ASP A 16 -3.38 -6.07 -21.97
CA ASP A 16 -2.10 -6.49 -22.51
C ASP A 16 -1.14 -6.89 -21.38
N ASP A 17 -1.08 -6.08 -20.32
CA ASP A 17 -0.32 -6.41 -19.10
C ASP A 17 -0.80 -7.72 -18.48
N SER A 18 -2.12 -7.91 -18.41
CA SER A 18 -2.73 -9.14 -17.91
C SER A 18 -2.33 -10.38 -18.73
N VAL A 19 -2.24 -10.26 -20.05
CA VAL A 19 -1.81 -11.36 -20.93
C VAL A 19 -0.32 -11.66 -20.77
N VAL A 20 0.53 -10.63 -20.71
CA VAL A 20 1.98 -10.79 -20.52
C VAL A 20 2.29 -11.46 -19.18
N LEU A 21 1.63 -11.03 -18.10
CA LEU A 21 1.81 -11.56 -16.75
C LEU A 21 1.33 -13.01 -16.65
N ARG A 22 0.21 -13.36 -17.30
CA ARG A 22 -0.29 -14.73 -17.34
C ARG A 22 0.62 -15.67 -18.15
N ARG A 23 1.28 -15.20 -19.22
CA ARG A 23 2.24 -16.04 -19.97
C ARG A 23 3.43 -16.47 -19.12
N LYS A 24 3.87 -15.64 -18.17
CA LYS A 24 4.94 -15.98 -17.23
C LYS A 24 4.57 -17.15 -16.29
N ALA A 25 3.29 -17.49 -16.16
CA ALA A 25 2.83 -18.66 -15.40
C ALA A 25 3.45 -19.99 -15.88
N ILE A 26 3.74 -20.09 -17.19
CA ILE A 26 4.36 -21.28 -17.79
C ILE A 26 5.80 -21.44 -17.29
N ALA A 27 6.57 -20.35 -17.22
CA ALA A 27 7.93 -20.38 -16.71
C ALA A 27 7.94 -20.69 -15.19
N ILE A 28 6.99 -20.11 -14.44
CA ILE A 28 6.84 -20.37 -13.01
C ILE A 28 6.52 -21.85 -12.75
N SER A 29 5.62 -22.45 -13.52
CA SER A 29 5.26 -23.87 -13.34
C SER A 29 6.37 -24.83 -13.76
N ALA A 30 7.22 -24.44 -14.72
CA ALA A 30 8.41 -25.18 -15.10
C ALA A 30 9.49 -25.19 -14.00
N GLY A 31 9.47 -24.21 -13.09
CA GLY A 31 10.37 -24.12 -11.95
C GLY A 31 11.81 -23.74 -12.32
N GLY A 32 12.75 -24.02 -11.41
CA GLY A 32 14.16 -23.66 -11.56
C GLY A 32 14.42 -22.15 -11.52
N ALA A 33 15.60 -21.74 -11.99
CA ALA A 33 16.01 -20.34 -11.97
C ALA A 33 15.08 -19.44 -12.80
N ALA A 34 14.71 -19.88 -14.01
CA ALA A 34 13.79 -19.14 -14.87
C ALA A 34 12.40 -18.99 -14.25
N GLY A 35 11.90 -20.01 -13.53
CA GLY A 35 10.63 -19.93 -12.82
C GLY A 35 10.67 -18.97 -11.63
N ALA A 36 11.78 -18.96 -10.87
CA ALA A 36 11.98 -18.02 -9.77
C ALA A 36 12.07 -16.57 -10.26
N GLU A 37 12.82 -16.32 -11.33
CA GLU A 37 12.92 -15.00 -11.97
C GLU A 37 11.56 -14.53 -12.50
N ALA A 38 10.84 -15.40 -13.21
CA ALA A 38 9.50 -15.11 -13.69
C ALA A 38 8.54 -14.77 -12.54
N TYR A 39 8.63 -15.50 -11.43
CA TYR A 39 7.80 -15.25 -10.25
C TYR A 39 8.07 -13.88 -9.62
N LEU A 40 9.33 -13.53 -9.36
CA LEU A 40 9.69 -12.22 -8.79
C LEU A 40 9.32 -11.08 -9.75
N THR A 41 9.48 -11.30 -11.05
CA THR A 41 9.09 -10.34 -12.09
C THR A 41 7.58 -10.08 -12.06
N VAL A 42 6.76 -11.13 -12.00
CA VAL A 42 5.30 -10.97 -11.90
C VAL A 42 4.90 -10.25 -10.62
N CYS A 43 5.54 -10.55 -9.48
CA CYS A 43 5.27 -9.87 -8.21
C CYS A 43 5.56 -8.36 -8.31
N ARG A 44 6.71 -7.99 -8.88
CA ARG A 44 7.07 -6.58 -9.12
C ARG A 44 6.08 -5.90 -10.05
N GLU A 45 5.82 -6.50 -11.21
CA GLU A 45 4.93 -5.93 -12.24
C GLU A 45 3.48 -5.83 -11.73
N LEU A 46 2.99 -6.76 -10.91
CA LEU A 46 1.68 -6.65 -10.24
C LEU A 46 1.61 -5.39 -9.36
N GLY A 47 2.66 -5.09 -8.60
CA GLY A 47 2.72 -3.88 -7.78
C GLY A 47 2.77 -2.60 -8.62
N GLU A 48 3.45 -2.64 -9.77
CA GLU A 48 3.59 -1.50 -10.68
C GLU A 48 2.31 -1.22 -11.49
N ALA A 49 1.66 -2.28 -11.97
CA ALA A 49 0.49 -2.20 -12.85
C ALA A 49 -0.85 -2.09 -12.11
N ALA A 50 -0.83 -2.09 -10.77
CA ALA A 50 -2.03 -1.94 -9.97
C ALA A 50 -2.72 -0.59 -10.24
N ALA A 51 -3.99 -0.64 -10.66
CA ALA A 51 -4.80 0.56 -10.89
C ALA A 51 -5.05 1.36 -9.59
N ASP A 52 -5.21 0.64 -8.47
CA ASP A 52 -5.30 1.19 -7.13
C ASP A 52 -4.25 0.51 -6.22
N PRO A 53 -3.07 1.13 -6.03
CA PRO A 53 -2.01 0.59 -5.19
C PRO A 53 -2.42 0.45 -3.71
N ALA A 54 -3.29 1.34 -3.20
CA ALA A 54 -3.75 1.26 -1.82
C ALA A 54 -4.66 0.04 -1.61
N ALA A 55 -5.59 -0.22 -2.53
CA ALA A 55 -6.42 -1.41 -2.51
C ALA A 55 -5.60 -2.70 -2.63
N LEU A 56 -4.55 -2.72 -3.45
CA LEU A 56 -3.64 -3.86 -3.55
C LEU A 56 -2.90 -4.10 -2.23
N ILE A 57 -2.34 -3.05 -1.62
CA ILE A 57 -1.68 -3.14 -0.31
C ILE A 57 -2.63 -3.68 0.76
N ASP A 58 -3.88 -3.21 0.77
CA ASP A 58 -4.91 -3.71 1.69
C ASP A 58 -5.29 -5.16 1.44
N ALA A 59 -5.27 -5.61 0.18
CA ALA A 59 -5.47 -7.02 -0.16
C ALA A 59 -4.30 -7.89 0.31
N LEU A 60 -3.06 -7.44 0.11
CA LEU A 60 -1.85 -8.12 0.58
C LEU A 60 -1.82 -8.22 2.11
N ARG A 61 -2.18 -7.15 2.82
CA ARG A 61 -2.23 -7.10 4.28
C ARG A 61 -3.16 -8.13 4.89
N ARG A 62 -4.32 -8.38 4.26
CA ARG A 62 -5.33 -9.33 4.73
C ARG A 62 -5.00 -10.78 4.40
N ARG A 63 -3.97 -11.03 3.58
CA ARG A 63 -3.56 -12.38 3.21
C ARG A 63 -2.57 -12.95 4.21
N GLU A 64 -2.89 -14.15 4.68
CA GLU A 64 -1.96 -14.98 5.44
C GLU A 64 -1.45 -16.10 4.51
N GLU A 65 -0.15 -16.07 4.19
CA GLU A 65 0.50 -17.12 3.43
C GLU A 65 1.61 -17.76 4.26
N THR A 66 1.61 -19.08 4.30
CA THR A 66 2.59 -19.87 5.07
C THR A 66 3.82 -20.21 4.25
N GLY A 67 3.72 -20.22 2.91
CA GLY A 67 4.85 -20.49 2.02
C GLY A 67 5.87 -19.35 2.00
N VAL A 68 7.14 -19.65 2.30
CA VAL A 68 8.21 -18.64 2.35
C VAL A 68 8.42 -17.94 1.00
N VAL A 69 8.26 -18.66 -0.12
CA VAL A 69 8.28 -18.07 -1.47
C VAL A 69 7.14 -17.05 -1.68
N TYR A 70 5.98 -17.28 -1.08
CA TYR A 70 4.84 -16.36 -1.16
C TYR A 70 5.07 -15.11 -0.32
N ARG A 71 5.65 -15.27 0.88
CA ARG A 71 6.07 -14.14 1.72
C ARG A 71 7.07 -13.23 1.01
N LEU A 72 8.08 -13.83 0.35
CA LEU A 72 9.03 -13.07 -0.47
C LEU A 72 8.33 -12.29 -1.60
N GLY A 73 7.45 -12.96 -2.35
CA GLY A 73 6.69 -12.31 -3.43
C GLY A 73 5.76 -11.20 -2.94
N PHE A 74 5.16 -11.35 -1.75
CA PHE A 74 4.37 -10.30 -1.12
C PHE A 74 5.19 -9.07 -0.81
N LEU A 75 6.37 -9.22 -0.19
CA LEU A 75 7.23 -8.08 0.09
C LEU A 75 7.64 -7.36 -1.19
N VAL A 76 7.98 -8.09 -2.24
CA VAL A 76 8.32 -7.52 -3.56
C VAL A 76 7.14 -6.75 -4.14
N THR A 77 5.95 -7.35 -4.14
CA THR A 77 4.72 -6.71 -4.67
C THR A 77 4.38 -5.46 -3.88
N TRP A 78 4.47 -5.52 -2.54
CA TRP A 78 4.18 -4.40 -1.66
C TRP A 78 5.19 -3.26 -1.87
N CYS A 79 6.48 -3.57 -1.96
CA CYS A 79 7.52 -2.57 -2.23
C CYS A 79 7.29 -1.86 -3.58
N ALA A 80 6.87 -2.58 -4.61
CA ALA A 80 6.54 -1.98 -5.91
C ALA A 80 5.26 -1.11 -5.83
N ALA A 81 4.22 -1.60 -5.16
CA ALA A 81 2.94 -0.87 -5.03
C ALA A 81 3.09 0.42 -4.19
N VAL A 82 3.85 0.38 -3.10
CA VAL A 82 3.92 1.50 -2.15
C VAL A 82 4.62 2.74 -2.72
N VAL A 83 5.51 2.54 -3.68
CA VAL A 83 6.18 3.65 -4.40
C VAL A 83 5.19 4.43 -5.27
N ARG A 84 4.07 3.82 -5.65
CA ARG A 84 3.01 4.42 -6.47
C ARG A 84 1.78 4.84 -5.66
N ALA A 85 1.73 4.51 -4.37
CA ALA A 85 0.60 4.85 -3.53
C ALA A 85 0.55 6.37 -3.29
N ASP A 86 -0.63 6.96 -3.47
CA ASP A 86 -0.86 8.35 -3.10
C ASP A 86 -1.37 8.43 -1.66
N PHE A 87 -0.54 8.96 -0.77
CA PHE A 87 -0.90 9.12 0.64
C PHE A 87 -1.66 10.44 0.85
N GLU A 88 -2.81 10.38 1.51
CA GLU A 88 -3.62 11.58 1.79
C GLU A 88 -2.97 12.48 2.86
N SER A 89 -2.23 11.90 3.81
CA SER A 89 -1.55 12.63 4.88
C SER A 89 -0.18 12.05 5.22
N ARG A 90 0.65 12.86 5.92
CA ARG A 90 1.92 12.38 6.48
C ARG A 90 1.72 11.22 7.47
N ARG A 91 0.63 11.25 8.25
CA ARG A 91 0.31 10.17 9.20
C ARG A 91 0.04 8.85 8.49
N ASP A 92 -0.68 8.90 7.36
CA ASP A 92 -1.01 7.71 6.58
C ASP A 92 0.24 7.09 5.95
N ALA A 93 1.15 7.92 5.42
CA ALA A 93 2.44 7.46 4.93
C ALA A 93 3.30 6.83 6.04
N VAL A 94 3.38 7.45 7.23
CA VAL A 94 4.10 6.89 8.38
C VAL A 94 3.48 5.56 8.84
N ALA A 95 2.15 5.45 8.84
CA ALA A 95 1.46 4.21 9.18
C ALA A 95 1.79 3.10 8.17
N ALA A 96 1.75 3.39 6.86
CA ALA A 96 2.13 2.45 5.81
C ALA A 96 3.58 1.98 5.94
N ARG A 97 4.51 2.91 6.23
CA ARG A 97 5.92 2.60 6.50
C ARG A 97 6.08 1.63 7.66
N SER A 98 5.41 1.90 8.78
CA SER A 98 5.46 1.05 9.98
C SER A 98 4.89 -0.35 9.72
N LEU A 99 3.81 -0.44 8.94
CA LEU A 99 3.19 -1.72 8.57
C LEU A 99 4.12 -2.56 7.69
N LEU A 100 4.74 -1.95 6.67
CA LEU A 100 5.71 -2.65 5.82
C LEU A 100 6.92 -3.14 6.63
N ALA A 101 7.47 -2.29 7.50
CA ALA A 101 8.59 -2.65 8.35
C ALA A 101 8.25 -3.83 9.29
N ALA A 102 7.10 -3.78 9.97
CA ALA A 102 6.65 -4.84 10.85
C ALA A 102 6.43 -6.17 10.10
N ARG A 103 5.90 -6.10 8.88
CA ARG A 103 5.70 -7.31 8.06
C ARG A 103 7.04 -7.89 7.59
N ALA A 104 7.96 -7.05 7.13
CA ALA A 104 9.27 -7.48 6.67
C ALA A 104 10.08 -8.14 7.80
N ASP A 105 10.07 -7.55 9.00
CA ASP A 105 10.74 -8.11 10.19
C ASP A 105 10.26 -9.54 10.52
N ALA A 106 8.95 -9.78 10.42
CA ALA A 106 8.36 -11.10 10.63
C ALA A 106 8.74 -12.13 9.54
N ASP A 107 9.04 -11.67 8.32
CA ASP A 107 9.30 -12.53 7.16
C ASP A 107 10.81 -12.76 6.91
N TYR A 108 11.70 -11.91 7.44
CA TYR A 108 13.16 -12.03 7.24
C TYR A 108 13.74 -13.35 7.76
N GLY A 109 13.41 -13.77 8.99
CA GLY A 109 13.93 -15.02 9.56
C GLY A 109 13.59 -16.26 8.72
N PRO A 110 12.31 -16.46 8.35
CA PRO A 110 11.91 -17.53 7.43
C PRO A 110 12.60 -17.45 6.06
N ILE A 111 12.73 -16.25 5.47
CA ILE A 111 13.38 -16.05 4.17
C ILE A 111 14.87 -16.43 4.23
N ALA A 112 15.57 -15.96 5.26
CA ALA A 112 16.98 -16.27 5.48
C ALA A 112 17.22 -17.78 5.59
N THR A 113 16.33 -18.46 6.30
CA THR A 113 16.42 -19.91 6.52
C THR A 113 16.18 -20.71 5.23
N ALA A 114 15.24 -20.25 4.39
CA ALA A 114 14.86 -20.97 3.17
C ALA A 114 15.77 -20.69 1.97
N PHE A 115 16.28 -19.46 1.85
CA PHE A 115 16.96 -18.98 0.65
C PHE A 115 18.40 -18.50 0.87
N GLY A 116 18.86 -18.41 2.12
CA GLY A 116 20.21 -18.00 2.46
C GLY A 116 20.41 -16.48 2.57
N ALA A 117 21.66 -16.09 2.82
CA ALA A 117 22.03 -14.71 3.14
C ALA A 117 21.88 -13.75 1.95
N ASP A 118 22.24 -14.16 0.74
CA ASP A 118 22.21 -13.29 -0.44
C ASP A 118 20.78 -12.81 -0.76
N VAL A 119 19.80 -13.71 -0.69
CA VAL A 119 18.38 -13.37 -0.92
C VAL A 119 17.84 -12.51 0.21
N LEU A 120 18.26 -12.78 1.46
CA LEU A 120 17.90 -11.93 2.59
C LEU A 120 18.45 -10.51 2.41
N GLU A 121 19.73 -10.35 2.07
CA GLU A 121 20.37 -9.05 1.86
C GLU A 121 19.64 -8.27 0.76
N TRP A 122 19.34 -8.94 -0.35
CA TRP A 122 18.58 -8.34 -1.45
C TRP A 122 17.20 -7.83 -1.00
N ILE A 123 16.41 -8.65 -0.31
CA ILE A 123 15.05 -8.22 0.09
C ILE A 123 15.10 -7.14 1.18
N VAL A 124 16.07 -7.19 2.10
CA VAL A 124 16.29 -6.14 3.11
C VAL A 124 16.61 -4.81 2.42
N SER A 125 17.45 -4.82 1.39
CA SER A 125 17.80 -3.64 0.61
C SER A 125 16.59 -3.07 -0.14
N LEU A 126 15.77 -3.95 -0.75
CA LEU A 126 14.54 -3.56 -1.45
C LEU A 126 13.54 -2.90 -0.49
N VAL A 127 13.28 -3.53 0.66
CA VAL A 127 12.37 -2.99 1.69
C VAL A 127 12.92 -1.67 2.25
N GLY A 128 14.22 -1.58 2.51
CA GLY A 128 14.87 -0.35 2.95
C GLY A 128 14.67 0.80 1.97
N THR A 129 14.84 0.53 0.67
CA THR A 129 14.61 1.51 -0.40
C THR A 129 13.16 1.96 -0.46
N ALA A 130 12.20 1.03 -0.36
CA ALA A 130 10.78 1.36 -0.33
C ALA A 130 10.42 2.21 0.90
N ILE A 131 10.96 1.89 2.08
CA ILE A 131 10.76 2.67 3.32
C ILE A 131 11.32 4.10 3.19
N LEU A 132 12.49 4.26 2.56
CA LEU A 132 13.06 5.57 2.28
C LEU A 132 12.17 6.36 1.33
N GLN A 133 11.65 5.71 0.29
CA GLN A 133 10.73 6.36 -0.65
C GLN A 133 9.42 6.79 0.02
N ILE A 134 8.84 5.98 0.90
CA ILE A 134 7.66 6.38 1.68
C ILE A 134 7.98 7.60 2.54
N SER A 135 9.16 7.63 3.15
CA SER A 135 9.60 8.76 3.97
C SER A 135 9.74 10.05 3.15
N ALA A 136 10.27 9.94 1.93
CA ALA A 136 10.35 11.06 0.99
C ALA A 136 8.95 11.54 0.59
N LEU A 137 8.05 10.64 0.19
CA LEU A 137 6.65 10.96 -0.13
C LEU A 137 5.91 11.60 1.06
N ALA A 138 6.20 11.17 2.30
CA ALA A 138 5.60 11.72 3.51
C ALA A 138 6.06 13.16 3.82
N ALA A 139 7.25 13.55 3.38
CA ALA A 139 7.81 14.87 3.65
C ALA A 139 6.93 15.96 3.02
N ASP A 140 6.41 15.72 1.81
CA ASP A 140 5.61 16.66 1.03
C ASP A 140 4.12 16.69 1.44
N LYS A 141 3.67 15.81 2.35
CA LYS A 141 2.26 15.72 2.76
C LYS A 141 1.97 16.54 4.00
N SER A 142 0.78 17.16 4.01
CA SER A 142 0.26 17.90 5.16
C SER A 142 0.12 17.00 6.39
N PRO A 143 0.49 17.48 7.58
CA PRO A 143 0.21 16.80 8.84
C PRO A 143 -1.29 16.79 9.13
N VAL A 144 -1.71 15.84 9.96
CA VAL A 144 -3.08 15.78 10.51
C VAL A 144 -3.10 16.55 11.82
N VAL A 145 -4.06 17.46 11.96
CA VAL A 145 -4.32 18.24 13.17
C VAL A 145 -5.69 17.89 13.75
N ARG A 146 -5.84 18.08 15.06
CA ARG A 146 -7.12 17.95 15.75
C ARG A 146 -7.76 19.33 15.87
N VAL A 147 -8.99 19.46 15.39
CA VAL A 147 -9.77 20.69 15.41
C VAL A 147 -10.98 20.48 16.32
N GLU A 148 -11.25 21.46 17.17
CA GLU A 148 -12.41 21.50 18.07
C GLU A 148 -13.34 22.65 17.65
N THR A 149 -14.58 22.35 17.29
CA THR A 149 -15.56 23.33 16.80
C THR A 149 -16.55 23.81 17.86
N ASN A 150 -16.43 23.34 19.11
CA ASN A 150 -17.34 23.55 20.26
C ASN A 150 -18.80 23.09 20.08
N LEU A 151 -19.29 23.04 18.84
CA LEU A 151 -20.64 22.68 18.41
C LEU A 151 -20.55 21.75 17.20
N SER A 152 -21.56 20.90 17.00
CA SER A 152 -21.64 20.08 15.79
C SER A 152 -22.00 20.98 14.61
N LEU A 153 -21.13 21.01 13.60
CA LEU A 153 -21.29 21.82 12.39
C LEU A 153 -21.30 20.93 11.14
N PRO A 154 -21.92 21.38 10.03
CA PRO A 154 -21.79 20.70 8.75
C PRO A 154 -20.34 20.72 8.24
N ALA A 155 -19.91 19.63 7.61
CA ALA A 155 -18.56 19.45 7.09
C ALA A 155 -18.15 20.54 6.08
N SER A 156 -19.09 21.05 5.27
CA SER A 156 -18.84 22.14 4.32
C SER A 156 -18.52 23.47 5.01
N VAL A 157 -19.15 23.74 6.16
CA VAL A 157 -18.87 24.93 6.97
C VAL A 157 -17.48 24.82 7.59
N ILE A 158 -17.17 23.67 8.20
CA ILE A 158 -15.85 23.44 8.79
C ILE A 158 -14.75 23.48 7.73
N ALA A 159 -14.99 22.91 6.55
CA ALA A 159 -14.04 22.94 5.44
C ALA A 159 -13.80 24.36 4.90
N TRP A 160 -14.85 25.19 4.82
CA TRP A 160 -14.70 26.60 4.48
C TRP A 160 -13.84 27.35 5.51
N GLU A 161 -14.09 27.13 6.80
CA GLU A 161 -13.34 27.79 7.88
C GLU A 161 -11.86 27.36 7.93
N LEU A 162 -11.56 26.08 7.70
CA LEU A 162 -10.19 25.55 7.76
C LEU A 162 -9.39 25.79 6.48
N TYR A 163 -10.04 25.63 5.32
CA TYR A 163 -9.37 25.53 4.03
C TYR A 163 -9.75 26.63 3.04
N GLY A 164 -10.81 27.41 3.32
CA GLY A 164 -11.39 28.34 2.34
C GLY A 164 -12.07 27.65 1.16
N ASP A 165 -12.35 26.35 1.26
CA ASP A 165 -12.97 25.54 0.21
C ASP A 165 -14.00 24.57 0.81
N PRO A 166 -15.31 24.78 0.58
CA PRO A 166 -16.35 23.94 1.17
C PRO A 166 -16.40 22.54 0.54
N THR A 167 -15.81 22.34 -0.65
CA THR A 167 -15.80 21.04 -1.35
C THR A 167 -14.91 20.02 -0.63
N ARG A 168 -13.94 20.50 0.17
CA ARG A 168 -13.10 19.67 1.04
C ARG A 168 -13.86 19.06 2.22
N GLY A 169 -15.15 19.36 2.41
CA GLY A 169 -15.99 18.69 3.41
C GLY A 169 -16.05 17.17 3.24
N ALA A 170 -15.94 16.65 2.01
CA ALA A 170 -15.90 15.20 1.76
C ALA A 170 -14.66 14.52 2.39
N GLU A 171 -13.51 15.21 2.43
CA GLU A 171 -12.29 14.72 3.10
C GLU A 171 -12.52 14.58 4.61
N LEU A 172 -13.07 15.63 5.24
CA LEU A 172 -13.38 15.61 6.67
C LEU A 172 -14.32 14.46 7.05
N VAL A 173 -15.37 14.22 6.25
CA VAL A 173 -16.33 13.13 6.47
C VAL A 173 -15.64 11.77 6.39
N ARG A 174 -14.84 11.52 5.34
CA ARG A 174 -14.09 10.26 5.18
C ARG A 174 -13.09 10.04 6.31
N ARG A 175 -12.27 11.05 6.63
CA ARG A 175 -11.20 10.96 7.64
C ARG A 175 -11.74 10.64 9.02
N ASN A 176 -12.87 11.27 9.38
CA ASN A 176 -13.50 11.09 10.70
C ASN A 176 -14.52 9.94 10.72
N ARG A 177 -14.68 9.20 9.62
CA ARG A 177 -15.62 8.07 9.48
C ARG A 177 -17.06 8.43 9.89
N VAL A 178 -17.48 9.63 9.51
CA VAL A 178 -18.80 10.17 9.84
C VAL A 178 -19.79 9.75 8.74
N SER A 179 -20.96 9.25 9.12
CA SER A 179 -21.96 8.82 8.14
C SER A 179 -22.71 9.99 7.48
N THR A 180 -22.81 11.14 8.17
CA THR A 180 -23.62 12.29 7.73
C THR A 180 -22.81 13.59 7.75
N ALA A 181 -22.59 14.18 6.58
CA ALA A 181 -21.84 15.42 6.43
C ALA A 181 -22.47 16.64 7.14
N MET A 182 -23.76 16.58 7.47
CA MET A 182 -24.47 17.69 8.14
C MET A 182 -24.23 17.77 9.65
N LEU A 183 -23.70 16.71 10.26
CA LEU A 183 -23.50 16.60 11.70
C LEU A 183 -22.12 16.00 11.99
N MET A 184 -21.09 16.84 11.90
CA MET A 184 -19.73 16.43 12.28
C MET A 184 -19.58 16.42 13.81
N PRO A 185 -18.77 15.52 14.37
CA PRO A 185 -18.36 15.58 15.78
C PRO A 185 -17.73 16.94 16.12
N VAL A 186 -17.80 17.34 17.39
CA VAL A 186 -17.16 18.58 17.86
C VAL A 186 -15.64 18.53 17.79
N SER A 187 -15.08 17.31 17.77
CA SER A 187 -13.66 17.02 17.73
C SER A 187 -13.35 16.21 16.49
N ILE A 188 -12.58 16.77 15.57
CA ILE A 188 -12.30 16.16 14.27
C ILE A 188 -10.81 16.19 13.93
N GLU A 189 -10.38 15.20 13.16
CA GLU A 189 -9.09 15.21 12.47
C GLU A 189 -9.25 15.91 11.11
N ALA A 190 -8.33 16.83 10.81
CA ALA A 190 -8.26 17.57 9.56
C ALA A 190 -6.81 17.65 9.08
N LEU A 191 -6.59 17.89 7.79
CA LEU A 191 -5.25 18.21 7.29
C LEU A 191 -4.88 19.63 7.71
N SER A 192 -3.60 19.90 7.99
CA SER A 192 -3.17 21.30 8.12
C SER A 192 -3.07 21.93 6.73
N SER A 193 -3.60 23.15 6.63
CA SER A 193 -3.45 24.05 5.49
C SER A 193 -2.01 24.52 5.33
#